data_AF-A0A1V6H4X7-F1
#
_entry.id   AF-A0A1V6H4X7-F1
#
_cell.length_a   1.000
_cell.length_b   1.000
_cell.length_c   1.000
_cell.angle_alpha   90.00
_cell.angle_beta   90.00
_cell.angle_gamma   90.00
#
_symmetry.space_group_name_H-M   'P 1'
#
loop_
_entity.id
_entity.type
_entity.pdbx_description
1 polymer ?
#
loop_
_entity_poly.entity_id
_entity_poly.type
_entity_poly.pdbx_seq_one_letter_code
_entity_poly.pdbx_strand_id
1 'polypeptide(L)'
;MLESFESSTFPPPGWTKKNLQGGSGWYQLPIGVMPLPGWGNGTSSVPATAEAGSHNAYCSWTTGGGSSEGYHNDQWLISPRLSGLTPSSTLSYWLRFCFTNFPDTVYVRISTTGPDPANFTIIAQTNVWARSSGGSQFPPWFKRTIKLGDFGIPPGTPIWIAFQEYAWDNVHDGAAIQLDVISSDLTAPPQPATSPTSLTFDAYIDGTNASDKTFSIQNIGCSGLSFSNRLTFGSGPPTG
;
A
#
# COMPACT_ATOMS: atom_id res chain seq x y z
N MET A 1 12.70 -2.23 3.41
CA MET A 1 11.27 -2.02 3.71
C MET A 1 10.54 -3.35 3.71
N LEU A 2 9.45 -3.43 4.47
CA LEU A 2 8.50 -4.55 4.47
C LEU A 2 7.08 -3.96 4.55
N GLU A 3 6.17 -4.44 3.71
CA GLU A 3 4.74 -4.12 3.74
C GLU A 3 3.93 -5.41 3.61
N SER A 4 3.18 -5.75 4.65
CA SER A 4 2.26 -6.91 4.70
C SER A 4 0.81 -6.48 4.92
N PHE A 5 0.50 -5.20 4.75
CA PHE A 5 -0.84 -4.62 4.80
C PHE A 5 -1.56 -4.82 6.13
N GLU A 6 -0.85 -4.87 7.26
CA GLU A 6 -1.45 -5.03 8.59
C GLU A 6 -1.82 -3.70 9.27
N SER A 7 -1.68 -2.57 8.57
CA SER A 7 -2.07 -1.26 9.09
C SER A 7 -3.60 -1.16 9.27
N SER A 8 -4.05 -0.36 10.23
CA SER A 8 -5.48 -0.07 10.43
C SER A 8 -6.08 0.86 9.37
N THR A 9 -5.26 1.42 8.49
CA THR A 9 -5.67 2.29 7.38
C THR A 9 -5.18 1.74 6.06
N PHE A 10 -5.98 1.94 4.99
CA PHE A 10 -5.57 1.61 3.63
C PHE A 10 -5.72 2.82 2.68
N PRO A 11 -4.72 3.12 1.84
CA PRO A 11 -3.41 2.45 1.76
C PRO A 11 -2.61 2.65 3.07
N PRO A 12 -1.63 1.76 3.37
CA PRO A 12 -0.83 1.92 4.56
C PRO A 12 -0.11 3.28 4.58
N PRO A 13 0.29 3.77 5.76
CA PRO A 13 1.15 4.93 5.91
C PRO A 13 2.20 5.09 4.81
N GLY A 14 2.06 6.16 4.01
CA GLY A 14 3.04 6.60 3.02
C GLY A 14 2.85 5.98 1.65
N TRP A 15 2.08 4.90 1.58
CA TRP A 15 1.54 4.40 0.32
C TRP A 15 0.42 5.29 -0.16
N THR A 16 0.24 5.32 -1.47
CA THR A 16 -0.86 6.03 -2.12
C THR A 16 -1.54 5.06 -3.08
N LYS A 17 -2.86 5.18 -3.23
CA LYS A 17 -3.57 4.52 -4.31
C LYS A 17 -4.16 5.54 -5.27
N LYS A 18 -4.19 5.21 -6.56
CA LYS A 18 -4.87 6.00 -7.58
C LYS A 18 -5.65 5.07 -8.50
N ASN A 19 -6.72 5.57 -9.08
CA ASN A 19 -7.47 4.85 -10.08
C ASN A 19 -7.80 5.81 -11.23
N LEU A 20 -7.26 5.53 -12.41
CA LEU A 20 -7.37 6.44 -13.56
C LEU A 20 -8.66 6.24 -14.35
N GLN A 21 -9.38 5.14 -14.10
CA GLN A 21 -10.64 4.81 -14.76
C GLN A 21 -11.81 4.83 -13.76
N GLY A 22 -11.70 5.62 -12.68
CA GLY A 22 -12.72 5.67 -11.62
C GLY A 22 -12.86 4.37 -10.83
N GLY A 23 -13.75 4.32 -9.85
CA GLY A 23 -13.86 3.19 -8.91
C GLY A 23 -13.01 3.35 -7.64
N SER A 24 -13.05 2.34 -6.78
CA SER A 24 -12.45 2.39 -5.44
C SER A 24 -10.95 2.06 -5.41
N GLY A 25 -10.45 1.37 -6.44
CA GLY A 25 -9.06 0.93 -6.53
C GLY A 25 -8.72 -0.20 -5.55
N TRP A 26 -7.42 -0.45 -5.38
CA TRP A 26 -6.90 -1.37 -4.35
C TRP A 26 -7.48 -1.08 -2.97
N TYR A 27 -7.71 -2.13 -2.18
CA TYR A 27 -8.11 -2.02 -0.78
C TYR A 27 -7.55 -3.18 0.06
N GLN A 28 -7.62 -3.06 1.38
CA GLN A 28 -7.18 -4.09 2.32
C GLN A 28 -8.26 -5.17 2.48
N LEU A 29 -7.89 -6.44 2.36
CA LEU A 29 -8.80 -7.56 2.54
C LEU A 29 -8.31 -8.49 3.67
N PRO A 30 -9.08 -8.65 4.77
CA PRO A 30 -8.77 -9.64 5.79
C PRO A 30 -8.79 -11.07 5.26
N ILE A 31 -7.99 -11.95 5.85
CA ILE A 31 -8.05 -13.41 5.62
C ILE A 31 -9.42 -13.95 6.04
N GLY A 32 -9.91 -14.97 5.34
CA GLY A 32 -11.17 -15.64 5.66
C GLY A 32 -12.42 -14.95 5.10
N VAL A 33 -12.31 -13.75 4.53
CA VAL A 33 -13.44 -13.12 3.81
C VAL A 33 -13.90 -14.02 2.66
N MET A 34 -15.19 -14.34 2.66
CA MET A 34 -15.86 -15.20 1.68
C MET A 34 -17.29 -14.70 1.43
N PRO A 35 -17.73 -14.60 0.16
CA PRO A 35 -16.92 -14.80 -1.04
C PRO A 35 -15.86 -13.70 -1.23
N LEU A 36 -14.91 -13.91 -2.14
CA LEU A 36 -14.00 -12.83 -2.55
C LEU A 36 -14.82 -11.67 -3.12
N PRO A 37 -14.64 -10.41 -2.68
CA PRO A 37 -15.51 -9.33 -3.13
C PRO A 37 -15.48 -9.11 -4.65
N GLY A 38 -16.66 -8.98 -5.23
CA GLY A 38 -16.88 -8.97 -6.69
C GLY A 38 -17.18 -10.36 -7.27
N TRP A 39 -17.20 -11.41 -6.45
CA TRP A 39 -17.40 -12.80 -6.90
C TRP A 39 -18.34 -13.58 -5.98
N GLY A 40 -18.86 -14.71 -6.50
CA GLY A 40 -19.79 -15.58 -5.78
C GLY A 40 -19.14 -16.72 -4.98
N ASN A 41 -17.82 -16.89 -5.04
CA ASN A 41 -17.08 -17.92 -4.31
C ASN A 41 -15.65 -17.44 -3.98
N GLY A 42 -14.80 -18.36 -3.51
CA GLY A 42 -13.41 -18.08 -3.12
C GLY A 42 -13.28 -17.49 -1.72
N THR A 43 -12.11 -17.66 -1.13
CA THR A 43 -11.79 -17.18 0.22
C THR A 43 -10.47 -16.43 0.19
N SER A 44 -10.45 -15.26 0.81
CA SER A 44 -9.23 -14.49 1.03
C SER A 44 -8.26 -15.32 1.87
N SER A 45 -7.00 -15.36 1.46
CA SER A 45 -5.90 -15.96 2.20
C SER A 45 -4.69 -15.03 2.17
N VAL A 46 -3.60 -15.41 2.82
CA VAL A 46 -2.29 -14.75 2.76
C VAL A 46 -1.24 -15.80 2.35
N PRO A 47 -0.08 -15.42 1.79
CA PRO A 47 0.99 -16.37 1.48
C PRO A 47 1.47 -17.08 2.75
N ALA A 48 1.89 -18.34 2.62
CA ALA A 48 2.39 -19.15 3.72
C ALA A 48 3.85 -18.80 4.08
N THR A 49 4.06 -17.57 4.55
CA THR A 49 5.35 -17.03 4.99
C THR A 49 5.20 -16.34 6.35
N ALA A 50 6.27 -16.30 7.15
CA ALA A 50 6.21 -15.77 8.52
C ALA A 50 5.95 -14.25 8.58
N GLU A 51 6.25 -13.54 7.49
CA GLU A 51 6.06 -12.09 7.36
C GLU A 51 4.65 -11.72 6.91
N ALA A 52 3.83 -12.70 6.50
CA ALA A 52 2.42 -12.48 6.25
C ALA A 52 1.67 -12.34 7.58
N GLY A 53 0.63 -11.52 7.59
CA GLY A 53 -0.23 -11.37 8.76
C GLY A 53 -1.64 -11.89 8.49
N SER A 54 -2.63 -11.04 8.71
CA SER A 54 -4.06 -11.35 8.62
C SER A 54 -4.75 -10.58 7.50
N HIS A 55 -4.02 -9.78 6.72
CA HIS A 55 -4.56 -8.96 5.64
C HIS A 55 -3.72 -9.10 4.36
N ASN A 56 -4.28 -8.68 3.24
CA ASN A 56 -3.59 -8.50 1.97
C ASN A 56 -4.13 -7.27 1.25
N ALA A 57 -3.42 -6.75 0.25
CA ALA A 57 -4.00 -5.82 -0.71
C ALA A 57 -4.76 -6.59 -1.78
N TYR A 58 -5.95 -6.11 -2.13
CA TYR A 58 -6.86 -6.74 -3.08
C TYR A 58 -7.39 -5.73 -4.09
N CYS A 59 -7.56 -6.19 -5.34
CA CYS A 59 -8.39 -5.52 -6.33
C CYS A 59 -9.12 -6.56 -7.21
N SER A 60 -10.20 -6.14 -7.85
CA SER A 60 -10.93 -6.95 -8.84
C SER A 60 -11.58 -6.06 -9.89
N TRP A 61 -12.26 -6.66 -10.88
CA TRP A 61 -13.09 -5.92 -11.85
C TRP A 61 -14.09 -4.94 -11.21
N THR A 62 -14.60 -5.25 -10.00
CA THR A 62 -15.54 -4.36 -9.30
C THR A 62 -14.90 -3.15 -8.62
N THR A 63 -13.58 -3.14 -8.46
CA THR A 63 -12.86 -2.02 -7.85
C THR A 63 -12.32 -1.03 -8.87
N GLY A 64 -12.31 -1.40 -10.17
CA GLY A 64 -12.07 -0.46 -11.26
C GLY A 64 -13.29 0.36 -11.64
N GLY A 65 -13.27 0.86 -12.87
CA GLY A 65 -14.31 1.68 -13.48
C GLY A 65 -15.61 0.91 -13.70
N GLY A 66 -16.73 1.58 -13.43
CA GLY A 66 -18.06 1.09 -13.73
C GLY A 66 -18.50 1.46 -15.14
N SER A 67 -19.82 1.46 -15.35
CA SER A 67 -20.42 1.77 -16.65
C SER A 67 -20.12 3.19 -17.14
N SER A 68 -20.04 4.16 -16.23
CA SER A 68 -19.69 5.55 -16.55
C SER A 68 -18.24 5.71 -17.02
N GLU A 69 -17.39 4.74 -16.70
CA GLU A 69 -15.96 4.74 -17.02
C GLU A 69 -15.57 3.66 -18.03
N GLY A 70 -16.56 3.06 -18.73
CA GLY A 70 -16.31 2.12 -19.82
C GLY A 70 -15.92 0.71 -19.40
N TYR A 71 -16.05 0.36 -18.10
CA TYR A 71 -15.63 -0.93 -17.55
C TYR A 71 -14.13 -1.20 -17.75
N HIS A 72 -13.29 -0.31 -17.22
CA HIS A 72 -11.84 -0.39 -17.31
C HIS A 72 -11.18 -0.44 -15.93
N ASN A 73 -10.16 -1.27 -15.78
CA ASN A 73 -9.25 -1.31 -14.65
C ASN A 73 -7.98 -0.54 -14.99
N ASP A 74 -7.66 0.46 -14.18
CA ASP A 74 -6.33 1.10 -14.16
C ASP A 74 -6.00 1.51 -12.72
N GLN A 75 -5.76 0.49 -11.91
CA GLN A 75 -5.71 0.58 -10.45
C GLN A 75 -4.27 0.55 -9.96
N TRP A 76 -3.84 1.62 -9.30
CA TRP A 76 -2.47 1.82 -8.85
C TRP A 76 -2.37 1.74 -7.33
N LEU A 77 -1.42 0.95 -6.84
CA LEU A 77 -0.92 0.98 -5.48
C LEU A 77 0.57 1.36 -5.51
N ILE A 78 0.89 2.52 -4.96
CA ILE A 78 2.18 3.19 -5.11
C ILE A 78 2.87 3.26 -3.74
N SER A 79 4.11 2.80 -3.68
CA SER A 79 4.94 2.84 -2.48
C SER A 79 5.22 4.27 -2.01
N PRO A 80 5.66 4.46 -0.76
CA PRO A 80 6.41 5.64 -0.39
C PRO A 80 7.63 5.83 -1.30
N ARG A 81 8.24 7.03 -1.24
CA ARG A 81 9.56 7.25 -1.84
C ARG A 81 10.58 6.30 -1.19
N LEU A 82 11.38 5.60 -1.96
CA LEU A 82 12.38 4.66 -1.46
C LEU A 82 13.78 5.20 -1.76
N SER A 83 14.69 5.06 -0.81
CA SER A 83 16.09 5.48 -0.92
C SER A 83 17.05 4.32 -0.67
N GLY A 84 18.32 4.53 -1.02
CA GLY A 84 19.38 3.53 -0.83
C GLY A 84 19.51 2.53 -1.97
N LEU A 85 19.11 2.89 -3.20
CA LEU A 85 19.25 2.01 -4.35
C LEU A 85 20.72 1.65 -4.61
N THR A 86 21.00 0.36 -4.74
CA THR A 86 22.31 -0.19 -5.12
C THR A 86 22.17 -1.11 -6.33
N PRO A 87 23.28 -1.45 -7.03
CA PRO A 87 23.24 -2.44 -8.11
C PRO A 87 22.75 -3.83 -7.67
N SER A 88 22.85 -4.16 -6.39
CA SER A 88 22.36 -5.43 -5.82
C SER A 88 20.95 -5.36 -5.26
N SER A 89 20.30 -4.20 -5.29
CA SER A 89 19.00 -4.02 -4.65
C SER A 89 17.93 -4.86 -5.31
N THR A 90 17.00 -5.34 -4.49
CA THR A 90 15.92 -6.24 -4.93
C THR A 90 14.58 -5.78 -4.38
N LEU A 91 13.53 -6.12 -5.13
CA LEU A 91 12.14 -6.10 -4.67
C LEU A 91 11.64 -7.54 -4.73
N SER A 92 10.96 -7.99 -3.69
CA SER A 92 10.15 -9.19 -3.76
C SER A 92 8.74 -8.92 -3.25
N TYR A 93 7.79 -9.70 -3.75
CA TYR A 93 6.39 -9.60 -3.36
C TYR A 93 5.69 -10.92 -3.65
N TRP A 94 4.58 -11.16 -2.97
CA TRP A 94 3.71 -12.30 -3.23
C TRP A 94 2.46 -11.85 -3.97
N LEU A 95 2.09 -12.60 -5.00
CA LEU A 95 0.86 -12.39 -5.74
C LEU A 95 0.04 -13.67 -5.76
N ARG A 96 -1.27 -13.48 -5.83
CA ARG A 96 -2.22 -14.52 -6.17
C ARG A 96 -3.24 -13.96 -7.16
N PHE A 97 -3.46 -14.73 -8.20
CA PHE A 97 -4.43 -14.44 -9.25
C PHE A 97 -5.56 -15.46 -9.15
N CYS A 98 -6.72 -15.03 -8.68
CA CYS A 98 -7.92 -15.83 -8.52
C CYS A 98 -8.85 -15.61 -9.71
N PHE A 99 -9.76 -16.56 -9.97
CA PHE A 99 -10.68 -16.54 -11.11
C PHE A 99 -9.98 -16.61 -12.46
N THR A 100 -9.14 -17.63 -12.62
CA THR A 100 -8.24 -17.77 -13.78
C THR A 100 -8.90 -17.82 -15.15
N ASN A 101 -10.23 -17.93 -15.22
CA ASN A 101 -11.00 -17.81 -16.46
C ASN A 101 -11.13 -16.36 -16.98
N PHE A 102 -10.73 -15.37 -16.21
CA PHE A 102 -10.71 -13.96 -16.58
C PHE A 102 -9.24 -13.53 -16.69
N PRO A 103 -8.74 -13.23 -17.89
CA PRO A 103 -7.41 -12.65 -18.06
C PRO A 103 -7.20 -11.40 -17.21
N ASP A 104 -5.96 -11.16 -16.81
CA ASP A 104 -5.60 -9.97 -16.06
C ASP A 104 -4.10 -9.66 -16.23
N THR A 105 -3.71 -8.42 -15.95
CA THR A 105 -2.32 -7.97 -15.97
C THR A 105 -2.01 -7.08 -14.78
N VAL A 106 -0.92 -7.43 -14.08
CA VAL A 106 -0.32 -6.56 -13.05
C VAL A 106 1.09 -6.16 -13.47
N TYR A 107 1.28 -4.87 -13.70
CA TYR A 107 2.60 -4.28 -13.90
C TYR A 107 3.24 -3.92 -12.56
N VAL A 108 4.53 -4.18 -12.45
CA VAL A 108 5.39 -3.51 -11.46
C VAL A 108 6.15 -2.43 -12.20
N ARG A 109 5.96 -1.18 -11.80
CA ARG A 109 6.57 -0.03 -12.45
C ARG A 109 7.43 0.77 -11.49
N ILE A 110 8.42 1.45 -12.05
CA ILE A 110 9.34 2.31 -11.30
C ILE A 110 9.25 3.74 -11.82
N SER A 111 9.24 4.70 -10.90
CA SER A 111 9.40 6.13 -11.15
C SER A 111 10.62 6.65 -10.41
N THR A 112 11.36 7.58 -11.02
CA THR A 112 12.49 8.30 -10.40
C THR A 112 12.17 9.77 -10.12
N THR A 113 11.01 10.27 -10.55
CA THR A 113 10.68 11.70 -10.52
C THR A 113 9.52 12.05 -9.60
N GLY A 114 8.62 11.11 -9.31
CA GLY A 114 7.47 11.37 -8.43
C GLY A 114 6.43 10.25 -8.41
N PRO A 115 5.44 10.33 -7.51
CA PRO A 115 4.43 9.29 -7.32
C PRO A 115 3.22 9.41 -8.28
N ASP A 116 3.21 10.34 -9.24
CA ASP A 116 2.10 10.42 -10.19
C ASP A 116 2.21 9.30 -11.23
N PRO A 117 1.10 8.63 -11.62
CA PRO A 117 1.11 7.53 -12.59
C PRO A 117 1.88 7.82 -13.89
N ALA A 118 1.82 9.05 -14.38
CA ALA A 118 2.55 9.48 -15.58
C ALA A 118 4.09 9.44 -15.42
N ASN A 119 4.62 9.43 -14.19
CA ASN A 119 6.05 9.32 -13.93
C ASN A 119 6.57 7.87 -13.97
N PHE A 120 5.69 6.87 -13.97
CA PHE A 120 6.06 5.46 -13.95
C PHE A 120 6.36 4.92 -15.36
N THR A 121 7.49 5.37 -15.90
CA THR A 121 7.93 5.08 -17.27
C THR A 121 8.73 3.77 -17.41
N ILE A 122 9.29 3.25 -16.31
CA ILE A 122 10.05 2.00 -16.30
C ILE A 122 9.11 0.84 -15.92
N ILE A 123 8.98 -0.17 -16.79
CA ILE A 123 8.26 -1.41 -16.50
C ILE A 123 9.28 -2.44 -15.99
N ALA A 124 9.23 -2.75 -14.71
CA ALA A 124 10.14 -3.67 -14.06
C ALA A 124 9.69 -5.13 -14.16
N GLN A 125 8.38 -5.36 -14.18
CA GLN A 125 7.78 -6.67 -14.39
C GLN A 125 6.40 -6.52 -15.02
N THR A 126 6.07 -7.42 -15.93
CA THR A 126 4.70 -7.63 -16.39
C THR A 126 4.25 -9.02 -15.94
N ASN A 127 3.26 -9.08 -15.06
CA ASN A 127 2.60 -10.34 -14.68
C ASN A 127 1.34 -10.44 -15.54
N VAL A 128 1.40 -11.24 -16.60
CA VAL A 128 0.25 -11.50 -17.48
C VAL A 128 -0.31 -12.86 -17.15
N TRP A 129 -1.62 -12.94 -16.94
CA TRP A 129 -2.32 -14.21 -16.83
C TRP A 129 -3.33 -14.34 -17.97
N ALA A 130 -3.13 -15.39 -18.78
CA ALA A 130 -4.08 -15.74 -19.82
C ALA A 130 -5.30 -16.46 -19.23
N ARG A 131 -6.37 -16.50 -20.01
CA ARG A 131 -7.58 -17.27 -19.71
C ARG A 131 -7.22 -18.73 -19.43
N SER A 132 -7.70 -19.25 -18.31
CA SER A 132 -7.49 -20.61 -17.81
C SER A 132 -6.01 -20.98 -17.64
N SER A 133 -5.13 -20.01 -17.36
CA SER A 133 -3.70 -20.24 -17.15
C SER A 133 -3.34 -20.93 -15.83
N GLY A 134 -4.25 -20.92 -14.85
CA GLY A 134 -4.09 -21.65 -13.60
C GLY A 134 -4.75 -23.03 -13.66
N GLY A 135 -4.09 -24.05 -13.12
CA GLY A 135 -4.67 -25.41 -12.97
C GLY A 135 -5.91 -25.48 -12.06
N SER A 136 -6.27 -24.38 -11.39
CA SER A 136 -7.52 -24.18 -10.65
C SER A 136 -7.95 -22.71 -10.73
N GLN A 137 -9.17 -22.40 -10.27
CA GLN A 137 -9.63 -21.00 -10.13
C GLN A 137 -8.91 -20.23 -9.02
N PHE A 138 -8.24 -20.93 -8.10
CA PHE A 138 -7.61 -20.35 -6.92
C PHE A 138 -6.19 -20.89 -6.74
N PRO A 139 -5.28 -20.63 -7.71
CA PRO A 139 -3.90 -21.10 -7.63
C PRO A 139 -3.22 -20.62 -6.34
N PRO A 140 -2.14 -21.31 -5.92
CA PRO A 140 -1.39 -20.88 -4.75
C PRO A 140 -0.77 -19.51 -4.97
N TRP A 141 -0.47 -18.83 -3.87
CA TRP A 141 0.39 -17.65 -3.87
C TRP A 141 1.75 -17.99 -4.49
N PHE A 142 2.29 -17.06 -5.27
CA PHE A 142 3.64 -17.18 -5.80
C PHE A 142 4.46 -15.92 -5.50
N LYS A 143 5.75 -16.12 -5.21
CA LYS A 143 6.70 -15.05 -4.96
C LYS A 143 7.37 -14.62 -6.26
N ARG A 144 7.48 -13.32 -6.48
CA ARG A 144 8.35 -12.74 -7.51
C ARG A 144 9.49 -11.99 -6.83
N THR A 145 10.65 -12.02 -7.48
CA THR A 145 11.81 -11.23 -7.09
C THR A 145 12.34 -10.52 -8.32
N ILE A 146 12.52 -9.20 -8.21
CA ILE A 146 13.02 -8.31 -9.24
C ILE A 146 14.36 -7.75 -8.75
N LYS A 147 15.38 -7.76 -9.60
CA LYS A 147 16.64 -7.05 -9.36
C LYS A 147 16.49 -5.61 -9.82
N LEU A 148 16.34 -4.68 -8.87
CA LEU A 148 16.10 -3.28 -9.16
C LEU A 148 17.33 -2.60 -9.79
N GLY A 149 18.53 -3.10 -9.51
CA GLY A 149 19.78 -2.59 -10.09
C GLY A 149 19.90 -2.81 -11.61
N ASP A 150 19.11 -3.72 -12.19
CA ASP A 150 19.21 -4.08 -13.61
C ASP A 150 18.53 -3.05 -14.55
N PHE A 151 17.81 -2.05 -14.00
CA PHE A 151 17.04 -1.07 -14.81
C PHE A 151 17.82 0.19 -15.18
N GLY A 152 19.14 0.21 -15.02
CA GLY A 152 19.99 1.34 -15.43
C GLY A 152 19.75 2.63 -14.62
N ILE A 153 19.09 2.53 -13.47
CA ILE A 153 18.88 3.65 -12.55
C ILE A 153 20.18 3.88 -11.77
N PRO A 154 20.74 5.10 -11.72
CA PRO A 154 21.96 5.36 -10.98
C PRO A 154 21.84 4.97 -9.48
N PRO A 155 22.89 4.37 -8.87
CA PRO A 155 22.89 4.08 -7.45
C PRO A 155 22.63 5.34 -6.61
N GLY A 156 21.87 5.18 -5.52
CA GLY A 156 21.45 6.27 -4.65
C GLY A 156 20.25 7.08 -5.17
N THR A 157 19.85 6.95 -6.44
CA THR A 157 18.65 7.60 -6.97
C THR A 157 17.42 7.11 -6.21
N PRO A 158 16.63 8.02 -5.61
CA PRO A 158 15.39 7.66 -4.96
C PRO A 158 14.34 7.24 -5.99
N ILE A 159 13.55 6.23 -5.65
CA ILE A 159 12.54 5.67 -6.56
C ILE A 159 11.18 5.52 -5.88
N TRP A 160 10.14 5.37 -6.68
CA TRP A 160 8.84 4.86 -6.26
C TRP A 160 8.55 3.59 -7.03
N ILE A 161 7.86 2.65 -6.39
CA ILE A 161 7.44 1.39 -6.99
C ILE A 161 5.92 1.36 -6.99
N ALA A 162 5.32 1.04 -8.13
CA ALA A 162 3.88 0.89 -8.26
C ALA A 162 3.50 -0.51 -8.71
N PHE A 163 2.41 -1.01 -8.15
CA PHE A 163 1.66 -2.16 -8.62
C PHE A 163 0.42 -1.62 -9.33
N GLN A 164 0.42 -1.74 -10.66
CA GLN A 164 -0.70 -1.32 -11.50
C GLN A 164 -1.42 -2.57 -11.98
N GLU A 165 -2.63 -2.81 -11.50
CA GLU A 165 -3.54 -3.74 -12.16
C GLU A 165 -4.23 -3.01 -13.31
N TYR A 166 -4.29 -3.67 -14.47
CA TYR A 166 -4.81 -3.08 -15.69
C TYR A 166 -5.55 -4.12 -16.52
N ALA A 167 -6.80 -3.82 -16.83
CA ALA A 167 -7.62 -4.54 -17.79
C ALA A 167 -8.51 -3.54 -18.53
N TRP A 168 -8.51 -3.59 -19.87
CA TRP A 168 -9.31 -2.68 -20.68
C TRP A 168 -10.74 -3.16 -20.89
N ASP A 169 -11.05 -4.43 -20.61
CA ASP A 169 -12.40 -4.96 -20.76
C ASP A 169 -12.79 -5.73 -19.50
N ASN A 170 -13.19 -5.01 -18.46
CA ASN A 170 -13.63 -5.61 -17.19
C ASN A 170 -14.96 -6.37 -17.30
N VAL A 171 -15.60 -6.37 -18.48
CA VAL A 171 -16.78 -7.21 -18.72
C VAL A 171 -16.36 -8.66 -18.96
N HIS A 172 -15.19 -8.88 -19.58
CA HIS A 172 -14.71 -10.21 -19.97
C HIS A 172 -13.37 -10.62 -19.35
N ASP A 173 -12.63 -9.65 -18.81
CA ASP A 173 -11.33 -9.73 -18.15
C ASP A 173 -11.42 -9.06 -16.76
N GLY A 174 -10.31 -8.96 -16.03
CA GLY A 174 -10.29 -8.36 -14.69
C GLY A 174 -10.63 -9.39 -13.61
N ALA A 175 -9.63 -10.17 -13.23
CA ALA A 175 -9.79 -11.23 -12.26
C ALA A 175 -9.78 -10.66 -10.83
N ALA A 176 -9.56 -11.49 -9.82
CA ALA A 176 -9.22 -10.99 -8.50
C ALA A 176 -7.73 -11.13 -8.25
N ILE A 177 -7.09 -10.03 -7.90
CA ILE A 177 -5.67 -9.99 -7.56
C ILE A 177 -5.53 -9.80 -6.06
N GLN A 178 -4.72 -10.64 -5.43
CA GLN A 178 -4.23 -10.45 -4.08
C GLN A 178 -2.73 -10.21 -4.12
N LEU A 179 -2.26 -9.21 -3.39
CA LEU A 179 -0.87 -8.80 -3.27
C LEU A 179 -0.52 -8.73 -1.78
N ASP A 180 0.62 -9.29 -1.41
CA ASP A 180 1.06 -9.29 -0.02
C ASP A 180 2.59 -9.38 0.10
N VAL A 181 3.10 -9.07 1.29
CA VAL A 181 4.50 -9.22 1.73
C VAL A 181 5.48 -8.66 0.69
N ILE A 182 5.41 -7.35 0.50
CA ILE A 182 6.33 -6.58 -0.34
C ILE A 182 7.57 -6.29 0.48
N SER A 183 8.73 -6.78 0.02
CA SER A 183 9.99 -6.66 0.73
C SER A 183 11.09 -6.16 -0.21
N SER A 184 11.93 -5.25 0.29
CA SER A 184 13.08 -4.71 -0.42
C SER A 184 14.15 -4.28 0.57
N ASP A 185 15.41 -4.27 0.14
CA ASP A 185 16.53 -3.69 0.90
C ASP A 185 16.47 -2.15 0.94
N LEU A 186 15.63 -1.52 0.12
CA LEU A 186 15.46 -0.07 0.11
C LEU A 186 14.78 0.45 1.38
N THR A 187 15.02 1.72 1.68
CA THR A 187 14.52 2.40 2.87
C THR A 187 13.35 3.33 2.51
N ALA A 188 12.19 3.14 3.14
CA ALA A 188 11.09 4.11 3.09
C ALA A 188 11.38 5.26 4.08
N PRO A 189 10.94 6.51 3.81
CA PRO A 189 11.14 7.63 4.72
C PRO A 189 10.51 7.32 6.08
N PRO A 190 11.04 7.92 7.16
CA PRO A 190 10.30 7.99 8.41
C PRO A 190 8.93 8.61 8.14
N GLN A 191 7.89 7.95 8.64
CA GLN A 191 6.56 8.52 8.67
C GLN A 191 6.18 8.81 10.12
N PRO A 192 6.30 10.07 10.55
CA PRO A 192 5.75 10.48 11.83
C PRO A 192 4.23 10.40 11.78
N ALA A 193 3.63 9.73 12.74
CA ALA A 193 2.21 9.76 13.03
C ALA A 193 2.00 10.34 14.42
N THR A 194 0.95 11.15 14.61
CA THR A 194 0.56 11.70 15.91
C THR A 194 -0.90 11.36 16.20
N SER A 195 -1.23 11.04 17.45
CA SER A 195 -2.61 10.81 17.88
C SER A 195 -2.78 11.03 19.39
N PRO A 196 -3.86 11.69 19.86
CA PRO A 196 -4.82 12.45 19.06
C PRO A 196 -4.17 13.71 18.45
N THR A 197 -4.72 14.23 17.35
CA THR A 197 -4.21 15.46 16.69
C THR A 197 -4.61 16.74 17.42
N SER A 198 -5.47 16.64 18.43
CA SER A 198 -5.86 17.72 19.32
C SER A 198 -5.99 17.21 20.75
N LEU A 199 -5.62 18.06 21.70
CA LEU A 199 -5.87 17.88 23.12
C LEU A 199 -6.64 19.11 23.62
N THR A 200 -7.75 18.88 24.30
CA THR A 200 -8.54 19.93 24.95
C THR A 200 -8.33 19.83 26.46
N PHE A 201 -8.13 20.98 27.09
CA PHE A 201 -7.99 21.13 28.53
C PHE A 201 -9.09 22.06 29.02
N ASP A 202 -9.78 21.65 30.09
CA ASP A 202 -10.73 22.49 30.80
C ASP A 202 -10.05 23.05 32.05
N ALA A 203 -10.14 24.36 32.26
CA ALA A 203 -9.62 25.02 33.45
C ALA A 203 -10.78 25.71 34.19
N TYR A 204 -10.86 25.50 35.49
CA TYR A 204 -11.86 26.12 36.36
C TYR A 204 -11.16 27.10 37.32
N ILE A 205 -11.72 28.30 37.46
CA ILE A 205 -11.33 29.21 38.56
C ILE A 205 -11.74 28.51 39.86
N ASP A 206 -10.78 28.35 40.78
CA ASP A 206 -10.92 27.65 42.06
C ASP A 206 -11.27 26.13 41.98
N GLY A 207 -11.04 25.49 40.83
CA GLY A 207 -11.25 24.05 40.66
C GLY A 207 -9.98 23.20 40.78
N THR A 208 -10.12 21.88 40.67
CA THR A 208 -8.97 20.96 40.63
C THR A 208 -8.27 21.01 39.27
N ASN A 209 -6.97 20.72 39.25
CA ASN A 209 -6.20 20.59 38.02
C ASN A 209 -6.87 19.61 37.04
N ALA A 210 -6.81 19.93 35.75
CA ALA A 210 -7.25 19.02 34.69
C ALA A 210 -6.48 17.69 34.79
N SER A 211 -7.15 16.59 34.41
CA SER A 211 -6.48 15.29 34.31
C SER A 211 -5.42 15.29 33.21
N ASP A 212 -4.36 14.50 33.43
CA ASP A 212 -3.30 14.31 32.46
C ASP A 212 -3.87 13.91 31.09
N LYS A 213 -3.34 14.54 30.04
CA LYS A 213 -3.64 14.22 28.66
C LYS A 213 -2.41 13.61 28.00
N THR A 214 -2.62 12.56 27.23
CA THR A 214 -1.54 11.89 26.49
C THR A 214 -1.75 12.10 24.99
N PHE A 215 -0.66 12.38 24.29
CA PHE A 215 -0.58 12.18 22.85
C PHE A 215 0.62 11.28 22.56
N SER A 216 0.52 10.53 21.49
CA SER A 216 1.53 9.58 21.03
C SER A 216 2.15 10.10 19.75
N ILE A 217 3.46 9.89 19.61
CA ILE A 217 4.19 10.03 18.35
C ILE A 217 4.76 8.66 18.01
N GLN A 218 4.53 8.21 16.78
CA GLN A 218 5.05 6.96 16.27
C GLN A 218 5.83 7.22 14.98
N ASN A 219 6.93 6.50 14.76
CA ASN A 219 7.48 6.34 13.43
C ASN A 219 7.01 5.01 12.86
N ILE A 220 6.40 5.05 11.68
CA ILE A 220 5.92 3.86 10.96
C ILE A 220 6.90 3.48 9.82
N GLY A 221 7.95 4.29 9.60
CA GLY A 221 9.00 4.05 8.59
C GLY A 221 10.26 3.34 9.13
N CYS A 222 11.30 3.25 8.29
CA CYS A 222 12.46 2.38 8.54
C CYS A 222 13.62 3.02 9.34
N SER A 223 13.43 4.19 9.96
CA SER A 223 14.48 4.89 10.73
C SER A 223 14.10 5.09 12.20
N GLY A 224 15.05 5.51 13.05
CA GLY A 224 14.73 5.90 14.43
C GLY A 224 13.83 7.15 14.48
N LEU A 225 12.97 7.25 15.51
CA LEU A 225 12.26 8.47 15.85
C LEU A 225 13.06 9.23 16.91
N SER A 226 13.54 10.43 16.58
CA SER A 226 14.06 11.37 17.58
C SER A 226 12.97 12.38 17.93
N PHE A 227 12.60 12.45 19.20
CA PHE A 227 11.62 13.40 19.71
C PHE A 227 12.28 14.37 20.69
N SER A 228 11.95 15.65 20.56
CA SER A 228 12.27 16.69 21.54
C SER A 228 11.04 17.59 21.71
N ASN A 229 10.62 17.83 22.96
CA ASN A 229 9.65 18.87 23.27
C ASN A 229 10.31 20.05 24.00
N ARG A 230 9.73 21.24 23.81
CA ARG A 230 10.03 22.42 24.62
C ARG A 230 8.72 23.00 25.12
N LEU A 231 8.51 22.96 26.44
CA LEU A 231 7.41 23.65 27.10
C LEU A 231 7.88 25.07 27.46
N THR A 232 7.14 26.08 27.02
CA THR A 232 7.38 27.48 27.40
C THR A 232 6.11 28.01 28.04
N PHE A 233 6.19 28.44 29.29
CA PHE A 233 5.09 29.14 29.95
C PHE A 233 5.24 30.64 29.67
N GLY A 234 4.14 31.30 29.29
CA GLY A 234 4.09 32.76 29.27
C GLY A 234 4.16 33.33 30.68
N SER A 235 4.47 34.63 30.82
CA SER A 235 4.29 35.32 32.09
C SER A 235 2.84 35.17 32.52
N GLY A 236 2.60 34.54 33.68
CA GLY A 236 1.27 34.42 34.27
C GLY A 236 0.59 35.78 34.41
N PRO A 237 -0.74 35.82 34.59
CA PRO A 237 -1.45 37.08 34.81
C PRO A 237 -0.83 37.82 36.01
N PRO A 238 -0.61 39.15 35.92
CA PRO A 238 -0.14 39.93 37.05
C PRO A 238 -1.09 39.75 38.22
N THR A 239 -0.56 39.39 39.39
CA THR A 239 -1.34 39.42 40.63
C THR A 239 -1.78 40.86 40.88
N GLY A 240 -3.10 41.08 40.90
CA GLY A 240 -3.72 42.36 41.28
C GLY A 240 -3.58 42.67 42.76
#